data_AF-A0A257TR13-F1
#
_entry.id   AF-A0A257TR13-F1
#
_cell.length_a   1.000
_cell.length_b   1.000
_cell.length_c   1.000
_cell.angle_alpha   90.00
_cell.angle_beta   90.00
_cell.angle_gamma   90.00
#
_symmetry.space_group_name_H-M   'P 1'
#
loop_
_entity.id
_entity.type
_entity.pdbx_description
1 polymer ?
#
loop_
_entity_poly.entity_id
_entity_poly.type
_entity_poly.pdbx_seq_one_letter_code
_entity_poly.pdbx_strand_id
1 'polypeptide(L)'
;MGPRRNGSGLRQLEHFIDESLEQGAEGIYADSLAHLEKYLFTRVLNHTGGNQSQAAKMLGITRGSLRNKIRTLKITIDQVVSVDDDAEEDEPASHAASVG
;
A
#
# COMPACT_ATOMS: atom_id res chain seq x y z
N MET A 1 -6.56 17.38 -0.46
CA MET A 1 -5.09 17.20 -0.57
C MET A 1 -4.86 15.90 -1.32
N GLY A 2 -4.65 15.93 -2.65
CA GLY A 2 -4.50 14.70 -3.44
C GLY A 2 -3.18 13.97 -3.15
N PRO A 3 -3.11 12.64 -3.29
CA PRO A 3 -1.88 11.90 -3.10
C PRO A 3 -0.80 12.45 -4.03
N ARG A 4 0.34 12.86 -3.45
CA ARG A 4 1.48 13.36 -4.21
C ARG A 4 1.89 12.29 -5.21
N ARG A 5 1.80 12.64 -6.50
CA ARG A 5 2.20 11.80 -7.62
C ARG A 5 3.64 11.32 -7.37
N ASN A 6 3.79 10.03 -7.09
CA ASN A 6 5.07 9.32 -7.16
C ASN A 6 5.51 9.31 -8.63
N GLY A 7 6.02 10.43 -9.12
CA GLY A 7 6.59 10.56 -10.46
C GLY A 7 7.86 9.72 -10.56
N SER A 8 7.68 8.48 -10.99
CA SER A 8 8.65 7.41 -11.30
C SER A 8 9.85 7.32 -10.34
N GLY A 9 9.76 6.45 -9.33
CA GLY A 9 10.90 6.14 -8.44
C GLY A 9 12.17 5.72 -9.19
N LEU A 10 12.06 5.21 -10.42
CA LEU A 10 13.20 4.89 -11.28
C LEU A 10 14.00 6.13 -11.74
N ARG A 11 13.35 7.26 -12.05
CA ARG A 11 14.08 8.52 -12.37
C ARG A 11 14.80 9.09 -11.16
N GLN A 12 14.25 8.89 -9.96
CA GLN A 12 14.90 9.31 -8.71
C GLN A 12 16.10 8.43 -8.39
N LEU A 13 16.03 7.14 -8.71
CA LEU A 13 17.15 6.21 -8.59
C LEU A 13 18.26 6.57 -9.58
N GLU A 14 17.93 6.83 -10.85
CA GLU A 14 18.88 7.26 -11.89
C GLU A 14 19.64 8.53 -11.45
N HIS A 15 18.92 9.58 -11.07
CA HIS A 15 19.54 10.82 -10.57
C HIS A 15 20.40 10.59 -9.32
N PHE A 16 19.96 9.76 -8.38
CA PHE A 16 20.74 9.45 -7.18
C PHE A 16 22.07 8.77 -7.52
N ILE A 17 22.06 7.84 -8.47
CA ILE A 17 23.28 7.13 -8.90
C ILE A 17 24.24 8.11 -9.55
N ASP A 18 23.78 8.92 -10.50
CA ASP A 18 24.62 9.89 -11.22
C ASP A 18 25.27 10.89 -10.25
N GLU A 19 24.47 11.47 -9.35
CA GLU A 19 24.96 12.41 -8.34
C GLU A 19 25.98 11.76 -7.38
N SER A 20 25.71 10.51 -6.95
CA SER A 20 26.62 9.78 -6.06
C SER A 20 27.96 9.47 -6.73
N LEU A 21 27.95 9.17 -8.02
CA LEU A 21 29.16 8.93 -8.81
C LEU A 21 29.98 10.21 -8.99
N GLU A 22 29.33 11.33 -9.31
CA GLU A 22 29.98 12.64 -9.43
C GLU A 22 30.64 13.09 -8.12
N GLN A 23 30.00 12.80 -6.99
CA GLN A 23 30.49 13.17 -5.66
C GLN A 23 31.51 12.16 -5.08
N GLY A 24 31.73 11.02 -5.74
CA GLY A 24 32.59 9.95 -5.22
C GLY A 24 32.08 9.36 -3.91
N ALA A 25 30.77 9.28 -3.72
CA ALA A 25 30.14 8.79 -2.51
C ALA A 25 30.36 7.27 -2.32
N GLU A 26 30.45 6.83 -1.07
CA GLU A 26 30.45 5.41 -0.71
C GLU A 26 29.03 4.93 -0.38
N GLY A 27 28.79 3.62 -0.40
CA GLY A 27 27.50 3.05 0.00
C GLY A 27 26.39 3.08 -1.06
N ILE A 28 26.71 3.49 -2.30
CA ILE A 28 25.76 3.63 -3.43
C ILE A 28 24.85 2.40 -3.59
N TYR A 29 25.37 1.19 -3.39
CA TYR A 29 24.58 -0.04 -3.49
C TYR A 29 23.42 -0.10 -2.48
N ALA A 30 23.70 0.17 -1.20
CA ALA A 30 22.70 0.05 -0.14
C ALA A 30 21.57 1.09 -0.32
N ASP A 31 21.95 2.31 -0.68
CA ASP A 31 21.01 3.40 -0.92
C ASP A 31 20.20 3.17 -2.20
N SER A 32 20.86 2.78 -3.30
CA SER A 32 20.18 2.41 -4.55
C SER A 32 19.15 1.31 -4.33
N LEU A 33 19.51 0.29 -3.55
CA LEU A 33 18.60 -0.79 -3.20
C LEU A 33 17.39 -0.28 -2.40
N ALA A 34 17.59 0.61 -1.43
CA ALA A 34 16.49 1.21 -0.68
C ALA A 34 15.53 2.03 -1.57
N HIS A 35 16.07 2.77 -2.53
CA HIS A 35 15.29 3.50 -3.54
C HIS A 35 14.44 2.55 -4.40
N LEU A 36 15.05 1.49 -4.92
CA LEU A 36 14.37 0.46 -5.70
C LEU A 36 13.27 -0.24 -4.89
N GLU A 37 13.58 -0.68 -3.67
CA GLU A 37 12.64 -1.39 -2.81
C GLU A 37 11.43 -0.51 -2.46
N LYS A 38 11.66 0.78 -2.15
CA LYS A 38 10.57 1.72 -1.87
C LYS A 38 9.65 1.88 -3.07
N TYR A 39 10.20 2.01 -4.27
CA TYR A 39 9.42 2.08 -5.50
C TYR A 39 8.63 0.78 -5.76
N LEU A 40 9.31 -0.37 -5.70
CA LEU A 40 8.71 -1.67 -5.99
C LEU A 40 7.60 -2.02 -4.99
N PHE A 41 7.87 -1.91 -3.69
CA PHE A 41 6.91 -2.31 -2.66
C PHE A 41 5.69 -1.41 -2.63
N THR A 42 5.85 -0.09 -2.78
CA THR A 42 4.69 0.82 -2.84
C THR A 42 3.81 0.52 -4.06
N ARG A 43 4.39 0.20 -5.22
CA ARG A 43 3.63 -0.20 -6.41
C ARG A 43 2.85 -1.49 -6.21
N VAL A 44 3.47 -2.52 -5.64
CA VAL A 44 2.79 -3.80 -5.40
C VAL A 44 1.74 -3.67 -4.30
N LEU A 45 2.03 -2.96 -3.20
CA LEU A 45 1.06 -2.72 -2.13
C LEU A 45 -0.15 -1.93 -2.63
N ASN A 46 0.04 -0.91 -3.46
CA ASN A 46 -1.08 -0.19 -4.08
C ASN A 46 -1.88 -1.10 -5.02
N HIS A 47 -1.20 -1.94 -5.81
CA HIS A 47 -1.87 -2.90 -6.69
C HIS A 47 -2.73 -3.91 -5.91
N THR A 48 -2.33 -4.28 -4.69
CA THR A 48 -3.08 -5.20 -3.83
C THR A 48 -4.04 -4.52 -2.85
N GLY A 49 -4.26 -3.21 -2.97
CA GLY A 49 -5.10 -2.47 -2.00
C GLY A 49 -4.57 -2.55 -0.56
N GLY A 50 -3.26 -2.63 -0.39
CA GLY A 50 -2.60 -2.79 0.91
C GLY A 50 -2.62 -4.22 1.47
N ASN A 51 -3.16 -5.21 0.74
CA ASN A 51 -3.14 -6.60 1.20
C ASN A 51 -1.70 -7.15 1.20
N GLN A 52 -1.10 -7.20 2.40
CA GLN A 52 0.29 -7.62 2.58
C GLN A 52 0.52 -9.12 2.27
N SER A 53 -0.49 -9.99 2.45
CA SER A 53 -0.34 -11.41 2.09
C SER A 53 -0.16 -11.56 0.58
N GLN A 54 -1.06 -10.92 -0.16
CA GLN A 54 -1.07 -10.96 -1.61
C GLN A 54 0.17 -10.27 -2.19
N ALA A 55 0.56 -9.13 -1.63
CA ALA A 55 1.77 -8.42 -2.03
C ALA A 55 3.03 -9.27 -1.80
N ALA A 56 3.16 -9.92 -0.64
CA ALA A 56 4.31 -10.77 -0.35
C ALA A 56 4.43 -11.94 -1.34
N LYS A 57 3.29 -12.57 -1.70
CA LYS A 57 3.24 -13.61 -2.71
C LYS A 57 3.70 -13.11 -4.08
N MET A 58 3.24 -11.94 -4.52
CA MET A 58 3.67 -11.33 -5.80
C MET A 58 5.15 -10.95 -5.80
N LEU A 59 5.67 -10.46 -4.67
CA LEU A 59 7.07 -10.08 -4.52
C LEU A 59 8.00 -11.28 -4.36
N GLY A 60 7.46 -12.51 -4.19
CA GLY A 60 8.28 -13.71 -3.99
C GLY A 60 9.02 -13.73 -2.65
N ILE A 61 8.53 -13.01 -1.64
CA ILE A 61 9.15 -12.95 -0.30
C ILE A 61 8.18 -13.40 0.78
N THR A 62 8.72 -13.70 1.96
CA THR A 62 7.87 -14.01 3.11
C THR A 62 7.09 -12.78 3.56
N ARG A 63 5.89 -13.00 4.13
CA ARG A 63 5.08 -11.92 4.74
C ARG A 63 5.83 -11.21 5.87
N GLY A 64 6.67 -11.95 6.61
CA GLY A 64 7.54 -11.40 7.65
C GLY A 64 8.57 -10.42 7.09
N SER A 65 9.24 -10.78 6.00
CA SER A 65 10.18 -9.89 5.30
C SER A 65 9.49 -8.64 4.76
N LEU A 66 8.31 -8.78 4.12
CA LEU A 66 7.56 -7.62 3.62
C LEU A 66 7.20 -6.65 4.76
N ARG A 67 6.69 -7.17 5.88
CA ARG A 67 6.36 -6.34 7.05
C ARG A 67 7.58 -5.61 7.61
N ASN A 68 8.72 -6.29 7.71
CA ASN A 68 9.96 -5.68 8.16
C ASN A 68 10.38 -4.55 7.22
N LYS A 69 10.33 -4.79 5.90
CA LYS A 69 10.64 -3.78 4.89
C LYS A 69 9.70 -2.58 4.91
N ILE A 70 8.39 -2.80 5.09
CA ILE A 70 7.40 -1.71 5.24
C ILE A 70 7.80 -0.79 6.40
N ARG A 71 8.21 -1.35 7.54
CA ARG A 71 8.67 -0.59 8.71
C ARG A 71 9.98 0.14 8.45
N THR A 72 10.99 -0.56 7.94
CA THR A 72 12.31 0.01 7.66
C THR A 72 12.24 1.15 6.65
N LEU A 73 11.43 1.00 5.59
CA LEU A 73 11.26 1.99 4.53
C LEU A 73 10.22 3.06 4.86
N LYS A 74 9.60 3.01 6.05
CA LYS A 74 8.56 3.92 6.54
C LYS A 74 7.39 4.06 5.55
N ILE A 75 6.98 2.94 4.95
CA ILE A 75 5.81 2.89 4.08
C ILE A 75 4.55 2.87 4.97
N THR A 76 3.62 3.78 4.71
CA THR A 76 2.33 3.82 5.40
C THR A 76 1.26 3.24 4.48
N ILE A 77 0.38 2.41 5.03
CA ILE A 77 -0.76 1.81 4.33
C ILE A 77 -2.01 2.31 5.05
N ASP A 78 -2.84 3.07 4.36
CA ASP A 78 -4.15 3.50 4.87
C ASP A 78 -5.21 2.53 4.35
N GLN A 79 -5.86 1.79 5.24
CA GLN A 79 -6.92 0.84 4.87
C GLN A 79 -8.26 1.44 5.29
N VAL A 80 -9.13 1.73 4.31
CA VAL A 80 -10.52 2.09 4.57
C VAL A 80 -11.29 0.81 4.88
N VAL A 81 -11.65 0.61 6.15
CA VAL A 81 -12.54 -0.47 6.60
C VAL A 81 -13.94 0.12 6.68
N SER A 82 -14.86 -0.39 5.87
CA SER A 82 -16.29 -0.01 5.92
C SER A 82 -17.03 -1.13 6.65
N VAL A 83 -17.91 -0.78 7.58
CA VAL A 83 -18.89 -1.71 8.15
C VAL A 83 -20.20 -1.36 7.45
N ASP A 84 -20.73 -2.29 6.66
CA ASP A 84 -22.10 -2.17 6.17
C ASP A 84 -23.01 -2.54 7.35
N ASP A 85 -23.64 -1.53 7.97
CA ASP A 85 -24.75 -1.76 8.88
C ASP A 85 -25.95 -2.19 8.03
N ASP A 86 -26.21 -3.50 7.97
CA ASP A 86 -27.51 -4.03 7.59
C ASP A 86 -28.54 -3.56 8.62
N ALA A 87 -29.10 -2.37 8.41
CA ALA A 87 -30.29 -1.93 9.11
C ALA A 87 -31.45 -2.85 8.68
N GLU A 88 -31.80 -3.80 9.54
CA GLU A 88 -33.00 -4.63 9.39
C GLU A 88 -34.20 -3.72 9.07
N GLU A 89 -34.84 -3.99 7.93
CA GLU A 89 -36.07 -3.33 7.51
C GLU A 89 -37.16 -3.62 8.55
N ASP A 90 -37.62 -2.58 9.24
CA ASP A 90 -38.84 -2.58 10.04
C ASP A 90 -40.01 -2.97 9.10
N GLU A 91 -40.39 -4.24 9.08
CA GLU A 91 -41.62 -4.73 8.46
C GLU A 91 -42.79 -4.44 9.40
N PRO A 92 -43.66 -3.45 9.15
CA PRO A 92 -44.91 -3.35 9.89
C PRO A 92 -45.83 -4.48 9.43
N ALA A 93 -45.81 -5.58 10.19
CA ALA A 93 -46.73 -6.69 10.01
C ALA A 93 -48.18 -6.18 10.01
N SER A 94 -48.82 -6.28 8.84
CA SER A 94 -50.25 -6.08 8.66
C SER A 94 -51.06 -7.16 9.42
N HIS A 95 -52.01 -6.75 10.25
CA HIS A 95 -53.35 -7.35 10.50
C HIS A 95 -53.92 -6.74 11.80
N ALA A 96 -55.18 -6.30 11.91
CA ALA A 96 -56.37 -6.87 11.29
C ALA A 96 -57.42 -5.78 10.99
N ALA A 97 -57.94 -5.81 9.77
CA ALA A 97 -59.29 -5.39 9.48
C ALA A 97 -60.20 -6.62 9.69
N SER A 98 -61.12 -6.54 10.64
CA SER A 98 -62.32 -7.39 10.66
C SER A 98 -63.50 -6.57 11.18
N VAL A 99 -64.41 -6.34 10.25
CA VAL A 99 -65.75 -5.77 10.37
C VAL A 99 -66.67 -6.78 11.06
N GLY A 100 -67.67 -6.30 11.82
CA GLY A 100 -68.90 -7.04 12.12
C GLY A 100 -69.12 -7.34 13.60
#